data_AF-A0A969NUT5-F1
#
_entry.id   AF-A0A969NUT5-F1
#
_cell.length_a   1.000
_cell.length_b   1.000
_cell.length_c   1.000
_cell.angle_alpha   90.00
_cell.angle_beta   90.00
_cell.angle_gamma   90.00
#
_symmetry.space_group_name_H-M   'P 1'
#
loop_
_entity.id
_entity.type
_entity.pdbx_description
1 polymer ?
#
loop_
_entity_poly.entity_id
_entity_poly.type
_entity_poly.pdbx_seq_one_letter_code
_entity_poly.pdbx_strand_id
1 'polypeptide(L)' 'NKLVIPENIILLFQPPYCPELNAIERVWQYIKQQIKNIFYTSLDDVKYQVAKILNSLSEDIIRSLTGWQYVLDALSL' A
#
# COMPACT_ATOMS: atom_id res chain seq x y z
N ASN A 1 -27.31 -13.40 -3.29
CA ASN A 1 -26.14 -13.39 -2.39
C ASN A 1 -25.88 -11.97 -1.91
N LYS A 2 -25.98 -11.72 -0.60
CA LYS A 2 -25.53 -10.46 0.02
C LYS A 2 -24.18 -10.72 0.68
N LEU A 3 -23.25 -9.77 0.54
CA LEU A 3 -21.98 -9.82 1.25
C LEU A 3 -22.24 -9.64 2.75
N VAL A 4 -21.71 -10.53 3.58
CA VAL A 4 -21.73 -10.41 5.04
C VAL A 4 -20.35 -9.91 5.46
N ILE A 5 -20.29 -8.70 6.04
CA ILE A 5 -19.04 -8.08 6.47
C ILE A 5 -18.85 -8.41 7.96
N PRO A 6 -17.68 -8.95 8.37
CA PRO A 6 -17.35 -9.16 9.78
C PRO A 6 -17.36 -7.85 10.59
N GLU A 7 -17.67 -7.93 11.88
CA GLU A 7 -17.74 -6.76 12.78
C GLU A 7 -16.43 -5.96 12.87
N ASN A 8 -15.28 -6.61 12.62
CA ASN A 8 -13.95 -6.03 12.70
C ASN A 8 -13.41 -5.52 11.35
N ILE A 9 -14.25 -5.39 10.32
CA ILE A 9 -13.85 -4.89 9.00
C ILE A 9 -14.70 -3.67 8.65
N ILE A 10 -14.02 -2.56 8.34
CA ILE A 10 -14.65 -1.38 7.74
C ILE A 10 -14.39 -1.38 6.24
N LEU A 11 -15.41 -1.03 5.46
CA LEU A 11 -15.25 -0.81 4.02
C LEU A 11 -15.08 0.68 3.76
N LEU A 12 -13.98 1.04 3.11
CA LEU A 12 -13.72 2.41 2.67
C LEU A 12 -14.00 2.50 1.17
N PHE A 13 -14.82 3.47 0.79
CA PHE A 13 -15.10 3.72 -0.61
C PHE A 13 -13.86 4.23 -1.34
N GLN A 14 -13.56 3.62 -2.48
CA GLN A 14 -12.48 4.07 -3.37
C GLN A 14 -13.08 4.52 -4.70
N PRO A 15 -12.96 5.80 -5.07
CA PRO A 15 -13.49 6.28 -6.34
C PRO A 15 -12.72 5.68 -7.53
N PRO A 16 -13.40 5.43 -8.65
CA PRO A 16 -12.76 4.89 -9.84
C PRO A 16 -11.75 5.90 -10.42
N TYR A 17 -10.64 5.40 -10.94
CA TYR A 17 -9.58 6.19 -11.59
C TYR A 17 -8.88 7.24 -10.70
N CYS A 18 -8.98 7.13 -9.38
CA CYS A 18 -8.34 8.02 -8.40
C CYS A 18 -7.29 7.29 -7.54
N PRO A 19 -6.21 6.74 -8.13
CA PRO A 19 -5.17 6.02 -7.38
C PRO A 19 -4.49 6.89 -6.31
N GLU A 20 -4.45 8.21 -6.48
CA GLU A 20 -3.89 9.18 -5.53
C GLU A 20 -4.61 9.19 -4.16
N LEU A 21 -5.87 8.75 -4.14
CA LEU A 21 -6.67 8.65 -2.91
C LEU A 21 -6.46 7.31 -2.19
N ASN A 22 -5.87 6.31 -2.87
CA ASN A 22 -5.57 5.02 -2.27
C ASN A 22 -4.16 5.03 -1.65
N ALA A 23 -4.09 5.06 -0.32
CA ALA A 23 -2.82 5.17 0.42
C ALA A 23 -1.78 4.09 0.04
N ILE A 24 -2.22 2.89 -0.35
CA ILE A 24 -1.30 1.81 -0.74
C ILE A 24 -0.46 2.16 -1.97
N GLU A 25 -0.95 3.03 -2.87
CA GLU A 25 -0.22 3.41 -4.08
C GLU A 25 1.08 4.15 -3.76
N ARG A 26 1.12 4.89 -2.65
CA ARG A 26 2.34 5.54 -2.16
C ARG A 26 3.36 4.53 -1.64
N VAL A 27 2.90 3.49 -0.95
CA VAL A 27 3.75 2.37 -0.51
C VAL A 27 4.32 1.64 -1.73
N TRP A 28 3.49 1.36 -2.74
CA TRP A 28 3.97 0.76 -3.98
C TRP A 28 4.95 1.64 -4.73
N GLN A 29 4.71 2.96 -4.78
CA GLN A 29 5.65 3.90 -5.37
C GLN A 29 7.02 3.83 -4.66
N TYR A 30 7.03 3.80 -3.32
CA TYR A 30 8.25 3.66 -2.53
C TYR A 30 9.02 2.37 -2.86
N ILE A 31 8.33 1.22 -2.87
CA ILE A 31 8.93 -0.08 -3.18
C ILE A 31 9.48 -0.08 -4.62
N LYS A 32 8.69 0.38 -5.60
CA LYS A 32 9.08 0.46 -7.02
C LYS A 32 10.33 1.32 -7.21
N GLN A 33 10.49 2.39 -6.44
CA GLN A 33 11.68 3.23 -6.51
C GLN A 33 12.96 2.52 -6.07
N GLN A 34 12.86 1.51 -5.21
CA GLN A 34 14.03 0.76 -4.72
C GLN A 34 14.42 -0.40 -5.64
N ILE A 35 13.46 -0.95 -6.39
CA ILE A 35 13.71 -2.04 -7.34
C ILE A 35 13.89 -1.57 -8.79
N LYS A 36 13.72 -0.27 -9.06
CA LYS A 36 13.88 0.29 -10.41
C LYS A 36 15.30 0.09 -10.93
N ASN A 37 15.44 -0.13 -12.23
CA ASN A 37 16.72 -0.27 -12.93
C ASN A 37 17.61 -1.44 -12.43
N ILE A 38 17.03 -2.41 -11.73
CA ILE A 38 17.71 -3.66 -11.37
C ILE A 38 17.27 -4.75 -12.34
N PHE A 39 18.24 -5.48 -12.88
CA PHE A 39 17.97 -6.66 -13.70
C PHE A 39 17.84 -7.89 -12.81
N TYR A 40 16.70 -8.59 -12.93
CA TYR A 40 16.41 -9.82 -12.20
C TYR A 40 16.39 -10.99 -13.16
N THR A 41 16.97 -12.12 -12.75
CA THR A 41 17.05 -13.33 -13.57
C THR A 41 15.74 -14.11 -13.54
N SER A 42 14.96 -14.00 -12.46
CA SER A 42 13.68 -14.68 -12.29
C SER A 42 12.64 -13.81 -11.58
N LEU A 43 11.37 -14.23 -11.67
CA LEU A 43 10.29 -13.63 -10.88
C LEU A 43 10.50 -13.85 -9.38
N ASP A 44 11.11 -14.95 -8.97
CA ASP A 44 11.33 -15.25 -7.56
C ASP A 44 12.38 -14.31 -6.95
N ASP A 45 13.36 -13.85 -7.73
CA ASP A 45 14.30 -12.79 -7.30
C ASP A 45 13.56 -11.48 -7.00
N VAL A 46 12.59 -11.11 -7.85
CA VAL A 46 11.75 -9.91 -7.64
C VAL A 46 10.93 -10.07 -6.37
N LYS A 47 10.25 -11.22 -6.18
CA LYS A 47 9.46 -11.49 -4.97
C LYS A 47 10.33 -11.42 -3.72
N TYR A 48 11.52 -12.01 -3.76
CA TYR A 48 12.46 -11.99 -2.64
C TYR A 48 12.87 -10.56 -2.28
N GLN A 49 13.22 -9.72 -3.26
CA GLN A 49 13.56 -8.33 -2.97
C GLN A 49 12.36 -7.52 -2.44
N VAL A 50 11.17 -7.69 -3.03
CA VAL A 50 9.97 -7.01 -2.54
C VAL A 50 9.64 -7.44 -1.10
N ALA A 51 9.72 -8.73 -0.80
CA ALA A 51 9.52 -9.24 0.56
C ALA A 51 10.56 -8.67 1.54
N LYS A 52 11.83 -8.59 1.13
CA LYS A 52 12.89 -7.98 1.94
C LYS A 52 12.60 -6.50 2.23
N ILE A 53 12.17 -5.72 1.23
CA ILE A 53 11.82 -4.31 1.41
C ILE A 53 10.63 -4.20 2.37
N LEU A 54 9.56 -4.97 2.15
CA LEU A 54 8.37 -4.98 3.01
C LEU A 54 8.71 -5.25 4.47
N ASN A 55 9.56 -6.25 4.73
CA ASN A 55 10.01 -6.58 6.10
C ASN A 55 10.92 -5.51 6.73
N SER A 56 11.44 -4.56 5.94
CA SER A 56 12.23 -3.43 6.44
C SER A 56 11.42 -2.15 6.65
N LEU A 57 10.14 -2.10 6.27
CA LEU A 57 9.31 -0.92 6.44
C LEU A 57 8.93 -0.77 7.92
N SER A 58 9.48 0.24 8.58
CA SER A 58 9.07 0.61 9.93
C SER A 58 7.71 1.31 9.93
N GLU A 59 7.07 1.35 11.10
CA GLU A 59 5.82 2.10 11.29
C GLU A 59 5.96 3.58 10.91
N ASP A 60 7.10 4.20 11.20
CA ASP A 60 7.38 5.59 10.83
C ASP A 60 7.39 5.79 9.32
N ILE A 61 8.00 4.85 8.57
CA ILE A 61 8.01 4.89 7.11
C ILE A 61 6.58 4.75 6.59
N ILE A 62 5.83 3.76 7.07
CA ILE A 62 4.44 3.55 6.65
C ILE A 62 3.60 4.80 6.94
N ARG A 63 3.68 5.35 8.16
CA ARG A 63 2.95 6.55 8.57
C ARG A 63 3.30 7.75 7.67
N SER A 64 4.57 7.94 7.34
CA SER A 64 4.99 9.03 6.45
C SER A 64 4.44 8.90 5.03
N LEU A 65 4.24 7.67 4.55
CA LEU A 65 3.74 7.39 3.20
C LEU A 65 2.21 7.48 3.12
N THR A 66 1.49 7.09 4.18
CA THR A 66 0.03 6.91 4.15
C THR A 66 -0.75 7.91 5.01
N GLY A 67 -0.11 8.59 5.96
CA GLY A 67 -0.76 9.44 6.97
C GLY A 67 -1.13 10.85 6.51
N TRP A 68 -1.60 10.99 5.26
CA TRP A 68 -1.98 12.29 4.71
C TRP A 68 -3.36 12.69 5.23
N GLN A 69 -3.59 14.00 5.46
CA GLN A 69 -4.81 14.49 6.12
C GLN A 69 -6.09 13.96 5.45
N TYR A 70 -6.18 13.97 4.12
CA TYR A 70 -7.36 13.47 3.40
C TYR A 70 -7.63 11.97 3.61
N VAL A 71 -6.59 11.16 3.85
CA VAL A 71 -6.74 9.73 4.19
C VAL A 71 -7.25 9.59 5.61
N LEU A 72 -6.71 10.39 6.54
CA LEU A 72 -7.12 10.39 7.94
C LEU A 72 -8.55 10.90 8.11
N ASP A 73 -8.94 11.92 7.36
CA ASP A 73 -10.30 12.46 7.35
C ASP A 73 -11.32 11.41 6.86
N ALA A 74 -10.96 10.62 5.84
CA ALA A 74 -11.78 9.51 5.35
C ALA A 74 -11.92 8.35 6.36
N LEU A 75 -10.98 8.21 7.28
CA LEU A 75 -10.99 7.20 8.35
C LEU A 75 -11.68 7.69 9.63
N SER A 76 -11.81 9.01 9.81
CA SER A 76 -12.35 9.64 11.01
C SER A 76 -13.89 9.70 11.01
N LEU A 77 -14.54 8.67 10.45
CA LEU A 77 -16.00 8.51 10.39
C LEU A 77 -16.69 8.82 11.73
#